data_AF-A0A7S7NRB5-F1
#
_entry.id   AF-A0A7S7NRB5-F1
#
_cell.length_a   1.000
_cell.length_b   1.000
_cell.length_c   1.000
_cell.angle_alpha   90.00
_cell.angle_beta   90.00
_cell.angle_gamma   90.00
#
_symmetry.space_group_name_H-M   'P 1'
#
loop_
_entity.id
_entity.type
_entity.pdbx_description
1 polymer ?
#
loop_
_entity_poly.entity_id
_entity_poly.type
_entity_poly.pdbx_seq_one_letter_code
_entity_poly.pdbx_strand_id
1 'polypeptide(L)'
;MQGWIHSHEEDSGETMVFRPESHPFPPSRGRYGFTLKPGGVMTGSGPSAADVPLSGDIGTWSVREEDLFLEGIGEGRRHYKIEAVSKDKLVLRQVK
;
A
#
# COMPACT_ATOMS: atom_id res chain seq x y z
N MET A 1 -9.06 1.77 11.54
CA MET A 1 -7.78 1.87 10.79
C MET A 1 -7.58 0.53 10.11
N GLN A 2 -7.20 0.51 8.84
CA GLN A 2 -7.12 -0.73 8.05
C GLN A 2 -5.77 -0.78 7.34
N GLY A 3 -5.00 -1.83 7.58
CA GLY A 3 -3.78 -2.12 6.84
C GLY A 3 -4.08 -2.79 5.49
N TRP A 4 -3.34 -2.38 4.47
CA TRP A 4 -3.39 -2.90 3.12
C TRP A 4 -2.11 -3.68 2.82
N ILE A 5 -2.25 -4.95 2.48
CA ILE A 5 -1.15 -5.86 2.13
C ILE A 5 -1.22 -6.15 0.63
N HIS A 6 -0.06 -6.14 -0.03
CA HIS A 6 0.00 -6.40 -1.47
C HIS A 6 -0.30 -7.87 -1.81
N SER A 7 -1.30 -8.06 -2.67
CA SER A 7 -1.79 -9.32 -3.20
C SER A 7 -1.23 -9.53 -4.62
N HIS A 8 0.05 -9.88 -4.69
CA HIS A 8 0.74 -10.13 -5.97
C HIS A 8 0.01 -11.13 -6.87
N GLU A 9 -0.67 -12.11 -6.29
CA GLU A 9 -1.45 -13.11 -7.04
C GLU A 9 -2.65 -12.52 -7.79
N GLU A 10 -3.14 -11.35 -7.39
CA GLU A 10 -4.29 -10.67 -8.00
C GLU A 10 -3.88 -9.51 -8.91
N ASP A 11 -2.59 -9.17 -8.97
CA ASP A 11 -2.08 -8.13 -9.85
C ASP A 11 -2.34 -8.49 -11.32
N SER A 12 -2.57 -7.47 -12.15
CA SER A 12 -2.79 -7.67 -13.58
C SER A 12 -2.27 -6.48 -14.38
N GLY A 13 -1.31 -6.72 -15.28
CA GLY A 13 -0.72 -5.68 -16.13
C GLY A 13 -0.08 -4.58 -15.29
N GLU A 14 -0.63 -3.36 -15.39
CA GLU A 14 -0.17 -2.18 -14.64
C GLU A 14 -0.94 -1.96 -13.32
N THR A 15 -1.86 -2.87 -12.98
CA THR A 15 -2.67 -2.78 -11.76
C THR A 15 -2.11 -3.66 -10.65
N MET A 16 -2.10 -3.07 -9.46
CA MET A 16 -1.67 -3.65 -8.20
C MET A 16 -2.88 -3.81 -7.30
N VAL A 17 -3.03 -4.97 -6.68
CA VAL A 17 -4.17 -5.29 -5.81
C VAL A 17 -3.71 -5.40 -4.37
N PHE A 18 -4.35 -4.65 -3.49
CA PHE A 18 -4.13 -4.72 -2.06
C PHE A 18 -5.38 -5.25 -1.36
N ARG A 19 -5.15 -6.12 -0.38
CA ARG A 19 -6.19 -6.72 0.47
C ARG A 19 -5.95 -6.35 1.93
N PRO A 20 -6.99 -6.33 2.77
CA PRO A 20 -6.81 -6.05 4.18
C PRO A 20 -5.92 -7.11 4.84
N GLU A 21 -5.27 -6.75 5.93
CA GLU A 21 -4.45 -7.65 6.76
C GLU A 21 -5.18 -8.94 7.21
N SER A 22 -6.52 -8.89 7.30
CA SER A 22 -7.37 -10.04 7.65
C SER A 22 -7.65 -10.99 6.48
N HIS A 23 -7.22 -10.66 5.26
CA HIS A 23 -7.40 -11.51 4.09
C HIS A 23 -6.52 -12.77 4.20
N PRO A 24 -7.06 -13.97 3.90
CA PRO A 24 -6.32 -15.22 4.01
C PRO A 24 -5.36 -15.40 2.81
N PHE A 25 -4.24 -14.67 2.84
CA PHE A 25 -3.20 -14.82 1.83
C PHE A 25 -2.61 -16.23 1.84
N PRO A 26 -2.34 -16.83 0.67
CA PRO A 26 -1.53 -18.04 0.62
C PRO A 26 -0.09 -17.73 1.08
N PRO A 27 0.66 -18.76 1.51
CA PRO A 27 2.03 -18.61 1.95
C PRO A 27 2.88 -17.89 0.89
N SER A 28 3.43 -16.74 1.27
CA SER A 28 4.33 -15.96 0.41
C SER A 28 5.37 -15.29 1.28
N ARG A 29 6.61 -15.24 0.80
CA ARG A 29 7.71 -14.53 1.48
C ARG A 29 7.73 -13.09 0.99
N GLY A 30 7.94 -12.14 1.89
CA GLY A 30 8.27 -10.77 1.50
C GLY A 30 7.10 -9.87 1.14
N ARG A 31 5.86 -10.16 1.56
CA ARG A 31 4.74 -9.24 1.34
C ARG A 31 5.02 -7.91 2.06
N TYR A 32 4.86 -6.82 1.31
CA TYR A 32 4.85 -5.48 1.85
C TYR A 32 3.40 -4.97 1.90
N GLY A 33 3.22 -3.96 2.71
CA GLY A 33 1.95 -3.31 2.91
C GLY A 33 2.12 -1.97 3.60
N PHE A 34 1.01 -1.27 3.74
CA PHE A 34 0.95 0.02 4.40
C PHE A 34 -0.40 0.22 5.08
N THR A 35 -0.43 1.07 6.09
CA THR A 35 -1.67 1.57 6.68
C THR A 35 -1.76 3.06 6.43
N LEU A 36 -2.88 3.50 5.85
CA LEU A 36 -3.19 4.91 5.64
C LEU A 36 -4.02 5.39 6.84
N LYS A 37 -3.41 6.18 7.72
CA LYS A 37 -4.07 6.75 8.90
C LYS A 37 -4.84 8.03 8.51
N PRO A 38 -5.99 8.31 9.14
CA PRO A 38 -6.62 9.63 9.07
C PRO A 38 -5.61 10.72 9.44
N GLY A 39 -5.64 11.85 8.72
CA GLY A 39 -4.65 12.92 8.90
C GLY A 39 -3.42 12.81 7.99
N GLY A 40 -3.40 11.87 7.04
CA GLY A 40 -2.38 11.82 5.98
C GLY A 40 -1.08 11.13 6.38
N VAL A 41 -1.07 10.34 7.46
CA VAL A 41 0.12 9.59 7.90
C VAL A 41 0.08 8.17 7.33
N MET A 42 1.20 7.70 6.78
CA MET A 42 1.37 6.35 6.25
C MET A 42 2.36 5.56 7.12
N THR A 43 1.99 4.36 7.55
CA THR A 43 2.91 3.41 8.21
C THR A 43 3.14 2.19 7.33
N GLY A 44 4.33 1.60 7.38
CA GLY A 44 4.65 0.42 6.60
C GLY A 44 4.29 -0.88 7.32
N SER A 45 4.27 -1.98 6.59
CA SER A 45 4.14 -3.34 7.12
C SER A 45 4.89 -4.30 6.20
N GLY A 46 5.70 -5.19 6.76
CA GLY A 46 6.50 -6.15 5.99
C GLY A 46 8.01 -6.06 6.27
N PRO A 47 8.81 -6.92 5.61
CA PRO A 47 10.25 -6.91 5.76
C PRO A 47 10.84 -5.69 5.04
N SER A 48 11.56 -4.86 5.79
CA SER A 48 12.39 -3.80 5.22
C SER A 48 13.68 -4.40 4.65
N ALA A 49 14.21 -3.81 3.58
CA ALA A 49 15.54 -4.15 3.05
C ALA A 49 16.66 -3.99 4.11
N ALA A 50 16.40 -3.27 5.21
CA ALA A 50 17.34 -3.03 6.30
C ALA A 50 17.08 -3.86 7.57
N ASP A 51 16.21 -4.88 7.55
CA ASP A 51 15.82 -5.68 8.73
C ASP A 51 15.21 -4.87 9.90
N VAL A 52 14.84 -3.60 9.63
CA VAL A 52 14.12 -2.76 10.59
C VAL A 52 12.62 -3.02 10.42
N PRO A 53 11.88 -3.36 11.48
CA PRO A 53 10.43 -3.41 11.42
C PRO A 53 9.89 -2.08 10.88
N LEU A 54 9.10 -2.12 9.81
CA LEU A 54 8.41 -0.94 9.23
C LEU A 54 7.29 -0.41 10.15
N SER A 55 7.35 -0.66 11.46
CA SER A 55 6.35 -0.32 12.48
C SER A 55 6.35 1.17 12.88
N GLY A 56 6.76 2.06 11.98
CA GLY A 56 6.82 3.50 12.17
C GLY A 56 6.08 4.27 11.09
N ASP A 57 5.97 5.59 11.27
CA ASP A 57 5.50 6.48 10.22
C ASP A 57 6.58 6.51 9.13
N ILE A 58 6.25 5.96 7.96
CA ILE A 58 7.17 5.82 6.83
C ILE A 58 6.97 6.91 5.79
N GLY A 59 6.03 7.83 6.03
CA GLY A 59 5.66 8.82 5.03
C GLY A 59 4.30 9.44 5.25
N THR A 60 3.87 10.19 4.25
CA THR A 60 2.54 10.78 4.18
C THR A 60 1.78 10.25 2.98
N TRP A 61 0.47 10.43 3.01
CA TRP A 61 -0.39 10.14 1.88
C TRP A 61 -1.41 11.26 1.67
N SER A 62 -1.84 11.43 0.42
CA SER A 62 -2.96 12.29 0.08
C SER A 62 -3.72 11.70 -1.09
N VAL A 63 -5.03 11.96 -1.13
CA VAL A 63 -5.88 11.62 -2.26
C VAL A 63 -6.41 12.90 -2.88
N ARG A 64 -6.37 12.99 -4.20
CA ARG A 64 -7.01 14.05 -4.98
C ARG A 64 -7.81 13.39 -6.09
N GLU A 65 -9.14 13.50 -6.03
CA GLU A 65 -10.04 12.81 -6.96
C GLU A 65 -9.78 11.29 -6.97
N GLU A 66 -9.24 10.76 -8.06
CA GLU A 66 -8.90 9.35 -8.24
C GLU A 66 -7.38 9.09 -8.08
N ASP A 67 -6.60 10.10 -7.72
CA ASP A 67 -5.15 9.98 -7.57
C ASP A 67 -4.75 9.81 -6.11
N LEU A 68 -4.00 8.74 -5.83
CA LEU A 68 -3.34 8.48 -4.57
C LEU A 68 -1.85 8.82 -4.68
N PHE A 69 -1.40 9.71 -3.80
CA PHE A 69 0.00 10.07 -3.67
C PHE A 69 0.54 9.53 -2.35
N LEU A 70 1.62 8.77 -2.41
CA LEU A 70 2.36 8.27 -1.26
C LEU A 70 3.74 8.90 -1.25
N GLU A 71 4.10 9.61 -0.20
CA GLU A 71 5.41 10.24 -0.03
C GLU A 71 6.18 9.48 1.03
N GLY A 72 7.07 8.58 0.61
CA GLY A 72 7.89 7.78 1.51
C GLY A 72 9.11 8.57 2.00
N ILE A 73 9.43 8.45 3.29
CA ILE A 73 10.66 9.00 3.87
C ILE A 73 11.86 8.25 3.26
N GLY A 74 12.62 8.91 2.39
CA GLY A 74 13.78 8.32 1.70
C GLY A 74 13.47 7.42 0.51
N GLU A 75 12.20 7.09 0.24
CA GLU A 75 11.75 6.32 -0.93
C GLU A 75 11.20 7.20 -2.07
N GLY A 76 10.98 8.50 -1.82
CA GLY A 76 10.42 9.42 -2.80
C GLY A 76 8.89 9.36 -2.92
N ARG A 77 8.34 10.07 -3.91
CA ARG A 77 6.90 10.17 -4.15
C ARG A 77 6.46 9.10 -5.16
N ARG A 78 5.47 8.30 -4.76
CA ARG A 78 4.75 7.35 -5.63
C ARG A 78 3.38 7.92 -5.96
N HIS A 79 2.96 7.77 -7.21
CA HIS A 79 1.68 8.24 -7.72
C HIS A 79 0.92 7.07 -8.35
N TYR A 80 -0.28 6.86 -7.85
CA TYR A 80 -1.20 5.83 -8.32
C TYR A 80 -2.54 6.43 -8.69
N LYS A 81 -3.19 5.84 -9.69
CA LYS A 81 -4.62 6.01 -9.93
C LYS A 81 -5.39 4.92 -9.18
N ILE A 82 -6.42 5.31 -8.43
CA ILE A 82 -7.34 4.41 -7.76
C ILE A 82 -8.34 3.92 -8.80
N GLU A 83 -8.21 2.65 -9.20
CA GLU A 83 -9.13 2.02 -10.14
C GLU A 83 -10.37 1.46 -9.43
N ALA A 84 -10.19 1.00 -8.19
CA ALA A 84 -11.30 0.56 -7.34
C ALA A 84 -10.93 0.61 -5.85
N VAL A 85 -11.90 0.95 -5.01
CA VAL A 85 -11.78 0.87 -3.54
C VAL A 85 -13.05 0.29 -2.93
N SER A 86 -12.90 -0.76 -2.13
CA SER A 86 -13.94 -1.35 -1.29
C SER A 86 -13.37 -1.63 0.11
N LYS A 87 -14.21 -2.15 1.01
CA LYS A 87 -13.78 -2.54 2.36
C LYS A 87 -12.72 -3.66 2.34
N ASP A 88 -12.71 -4.48 1.29
CA ASP A 88 -11.92 -5.70 1.20
C ASP A 88 -10.91 -5.70 0.04
N LYS A 89 -10.90 -4.65 -0.80
CA LYS A 89 -10.05 -4.58 -1.98
C LYS A 89 -9.70 -3.13 -2.32
N LEU A 90 -8.42 -2.89 -2.56
CA LEU A 90 -7.91 -1.65 -3.12
C LEU A 90 -7.13 -1.98 -4.39
N VAL A 91 -7.52 -1.39 -5.52
CA VAL A 91 -6.87 -1.58 -6.81
C VAL A 91 -6.23 -0.26 -7.23
N LEU A 92 -4.93 -0.29 -7.41
CA LEU A 92 -4.12 0.86 -7.78
C LEU A 92 -3.46 0.60 -9.14
N ARG A 93 -3.44 1.59 -10.01
CA ARG A 93 -2.66 1.57 -11.24
C ARG A 93 -1.50 2.54 -11.11
N GLN A 94 -0.29 2.12 -11.45
CA GLN A 94 0.86 3.01 -11.41
C GLN A 94 0.74 4.07 -12.51
N VAL A 95 0.89 5.34 -12.16
CA VAL A 95 1.00 6.44 -13.13
C VAL A 95 2.48 6.67 -13.41
N LYS A 96 2.86 6.70 -14.70
CA LYS A 96 4.23 6.99 -15.14
C LYS A 96 4.49 8.49 -15.13
#